data_AF-A0A094HAC8-F1
#
_entry.id   AF-A0A094HAC8-F1
#
_cell.length_a   1.000
_cell.length_b   1.000
_cell.length_c   1.000
_cell.angle_alpha   90.00
_cell.angle_beta   90.00
_cell.angle_gamma   90.00
#
_symmetry.space_group_name_H-M   'P 1'
#
loop_
_entity.id
_entity.type
_entity.pdbx_description
1 polymer ?
#
loop_
_entity_poly.entity_id
_entity_poly.type
_entity_poly.pdbx_seq_one_letter_code
_entity_poly.pdbx_strand_id
1 'polypeptide(L)'
;MLIGDTELSRQHGEPINGIFDLPQLYTKPSSLALLTALVSLKPKPISWDESDTENDRPREDKNAIASYLTKIVSSGLTWLSEEEQVEVWEQASIRLSERSGRNGMPAQTRTFTIP
;
A
#
# COMPACT_ATOMS: atom_id res chain seq x y z
N MET A 1 -34.79 21.60 -22.45
CA MET A 1 -33.45 22.18 -22.24
C MET A 1 -33.47 22.94 -20.92
N LEU A 2 -32.88 22.35 -19.88
CA LEU A 2 -32.27 23.01 -18.73
C LEU A 2 -31.57 21.92 -17.91
N ILE A 3 -30.28 21.80 -18.16
CA ILE A 3 -29.30 21.05 -17.41
C ILE A 3 -29.10 21.82 -16.09
N GLY A 4 -29.09 21.10 -14.97
CA GLY A 4 -28.89 21.68 -13.64
C GLY A 4 -28.21 20.65 -12.76
N ASP A 5 -26.89 20.78 -12.71
CA ASP A 5 -25.90 19.93 -12.07
C ASP A 5 -26.29 19.51 -10.64
N THR A 6 -26.39 18.20 -10.42
CA THR A 6 -26.20 17.63 -9.08
C THR A 6 -24.84 16.98 -9.05
N GLU A 7 -23.83 17.84 -9.04
CA GLU A 7 -22.46 17.52 -8.71
C GLU A 7 -22.42 17.18 -7.20
N LEU A 8 -22.77 15.93 -6.87
CA LEU A 8 -22.60 15.40 -5.52
C LEU A 8 -21.11 15.38 -5.22
N SER A 9 -20.75 16.31 -4.34
CA SER A 9 -19.42 16.66 -3.89
C SER A 9 -18.55 15.43 -3.60
N ARG A 10 -17.58 15.17 -4.48
CA ARG A 10 -16.37 14.41 -4.15
C ARG A 10 -15.51 15.29 -3.24
N GLN A 11 -15.85 15.34 -1.96
CA GLN A 11 -15.09 16.08 -0.96
C GLN A 11 -14.85 15.21 0.27
N HIS A 12 -14.02 14.18 0.16
CA HIS A 12 -13.22 13.66 1.27
C HIS A 12 -11.99 12.97 0.68
N GLY A 13 -10.82 13.22 1.28
CA GLY A 13 -9.54 12.68 0.84
C GLY A 13 -9.55 11.15 0.86
N GLU A 14 -9.84 10.57 -0.30
CA GLU A 14 -9.65 9.14 -0.52
C GLU A 14 -8.19 8.80 -0.24
N PRO A 15 -7.91 7.81 0.63
CA PRO A 15 -6.54 7.38 0.84
C PRO A 15 -5.94 7.03 -0.51
N ILE A 16 -4.69 7.44 -0.73
CA ILE A 16 -3.91 7.21 -1.95
C ILE A 16 -3.85 5.72 -2.37
N ASN A 17 -4.24 4.83 -1.45
CA ASN A 17 -4.52 3.42 -1.67
C ASN A 17 -5.94 3.12 -1.15
N GLY A 18 -6.98 3.37 -1.95
CA GLY A 18 -8.31 2.87 -1.65
C GLY A 18 -8.23 1.35 -1.53
N ILE A 19 -8.63 0.78 -0.39
CA ILE A 19 -8.65 -0.68 -0.18
C ILE A 19 -9.40 -1.42 -1.31
N PHE A 20 -10.30 -0.70 -2.00
CA PHE A 20 -11.07 -1.16 -3.15
C PHE A 20 -10.27 -1.24 -4.46
N ASP A 21 -9.18 -0.47 -4.59
CA ASP A 21 -8.31 -0.51 -5.76
C ASP A 21 -7.31 -1.68 -5.70
N LEU A 22 -7.19 -2.33 -4.54
CA LEU A 22 -6.33 -3.49 -4.35
C LEU A 22 -6.96 -4.76 -4.94
N PRO A 23 -6.15 -5.66 -5.52
CA PRO A 23 -6.63 -6.88 -6.11
C PRO A 23 -7.32 -7.78 -5.07
N GLN A 24 -8.55 -8.21 -5.37
CA GLN A 24 -9.34 -8.99 -4.44
C GLN A 24 -9.02 -10.48 -4.56
N LEU A 25 -8.60 -11.13 -3.47
CA LEU A 25 -8.15 -12.54 -3.52
C LEU A 25 -9.19 -13.53 -4.09
N TYR A 26 -10.49 -13.26 -3.90
CA TYR A 26 -11.54 -14.13 -4.44
C TYR A 26 -11.64 -14.10 -5.97
N THR A 27 -11.10 -13.06 -6.63
CA THR A 27 -11.03 -12.99 -8.11
C THR A 27 -9.84 -13.75 -8.67
N LYS A 28 -9.03 -14.39 -7.81
CA LYS A 28 -7.82 -15.13 -8.18
C LYS A 28 -6.88 -14.29 -9.08
N PRO A 29 -6.44 -13.11 -8.60
CA PRO A 29 -5.55 -12.23 -9.36
C PRO A 29 -4.22 -12.92 -9.68
N SER A 30 -3.57 -12.51 -10.76
CA SER A 30 -2.24 -13.03 -11.10
C SER A 30 -1.20 -12.64 -10.04
N SER A 31 -0.12 -13.42 -9.95
CA SER A 31 1.05 -13.12 -9.13
C SER A 31 1.57 -11.71 -9.38
N LEU A 32 1.74 -11.34 -10.64
CA LEU A 32 2.18 -10.00 -11.07
C LEU A 32 1.29 -8.87 -10.54
N ALA A 33 -0.04 -9.05 -10.56
CA ALA A 33 -0.97 -8.05 -10.05
C ALA A 33 -0.82 -7.88 -8.52
N LEU A 34 -0.68 -8.99 -7.79
CA LEU A 34 -0.44 -8.97 -6.34
C LEU A 34 0.90 -8.30 -6.02
N LEU A 35 1.98 -8.65 -6.72
CA LEU A 35 3.30 -8.07 -6.51
C LEU A 35 3.33 -6.56 -6.82
N THR A 36 2.65 -6.14 -7.90
CA THR A 36 2.54 -4.72 -8.26
C THR A 36 1.82 -3.92 -7.15
N ALA A 37 0.73 -4.48 -6.61
CA ALA A 37 0.03 -3.89 -5.48
C ALA A 37 0.89 -3.88 -4.20
N LEU A 38 1.66 -4.95 -3.93
CA LEU A 38 2.58 -4.97 -2.80
C LEU A 38 3.66 -3.90 -2.94
N VAL A 39 4.16 -3.65 -4.15
CA VAL A 39 5.12 -2.56 -4.43
C VAL A 39 4.54 -1.20 -4.09
N SER A 40 3.30 -0.89 -4.51
CA SER A 40 2.67 0.40 -4.22
C SER A 40 2.40 0.62 -2.72
N LEU A 41 2.28 -0.45 -1.94
CA LEU A 41 2.08 -0.39 -0.48
C LEU A 41 3.37 -0.13 0.33
N LYS A 42 4.52 0.12 -0.33
CA LYS A 42 5.78 0.44 0.36
C LYS A 42 5.62 1.69 1.23
N PRO A 43 5.98 1.65 2.54
CA PRO A 43 6.02 2.87 3.32
C PRO A 43 7.02 3.85 2.70
N LYS A 44 6.58 5.07 2.43
CA LYS A 44 7.49 6.14 2.02
C LYS A 44 8.38 6.54 3.22
N PRO A 45 9.69 6.73 3.03
CA PRO A 45 10.54 7.28 4.08
C PRO A 45 10.06 8.69 4.47
N ILE A 46 10.14 9.00 5.77
CA ILE A 46 9.88 10.36 6.28
C ILE A 46 10.91 11.31 5.64
N SER A 47 10.44 12.26 4.85
CA SER A 47 11.25 13.39 4.39
C SER A 47 11.37 14.44 5.49
N TRP A 48 12.50 15.13 5.52
CA TRP A 48 12.76 16.23 6.44
C TRP A 48 12.85 17.57 5.69
N ASP A 49 12.54 17.57 4.40
CA ASP A 49 12.56 18.76 3.55
C ASP A 49 11.33 19.63 3.86
N GLU A 50 11.54 20.91 4.15
CA GLU A 50 10.48 21.88 4.45
C GLU A 50 9.54 22.11 3.25
N SER A 51 9.99 21.78 2.04
CA SER A 51 9.17 21.84 0.83
C SER A 51 8.23 20.64 0.64
N ASP A 52 8.29 19.63 1.54
CA ASP A 52 7.44 18.45 1.44
C ASP A 52 6.00 18.77 1.90
N THR A 53 5.22 19.28 0.95
CA THR A 53 3.76 19.50 1.05
C THR A 53 2.96 18.21 1.27
N GLU A 54 3.63 17.06 1.39
CA GLU A 54 3.04 15.73 1.53
C GLU A 54 2.36 15.47 2.88
N ASN A 55 2.58 16.31 3.90
CA ASN A 55 1.77 16.29 5.12
C ASN A 55 0.27 16.54 4.86
N ASP A 56 -0.09 17.07 3.69
CA ASP A 56 -1.46 17.35 3.28
C ASP A 56 -2.10 16.17 2.49
N ARG A 57 -1.37 15.06 2.29
CA ARG A 57 -1.93 13.89 1.60
C ARG A 57 -2.92 13.12 2.47
N PRO A 58 -3.97 12.54 1.87
CA PRO A 58 -4.88 11.64 2.56
C PRO A 58 -4.11 10.53 3.28
N ARG A 59 -4.29 10.48 4.61
CA ARG A 59 -3.62 9.50 5.47
C ARG A 59 -4.08 8.11 5.07
N GLU A 60 -3.13 7.24 4.71
CA GLU A 60 -3.44 5.83 4.42
C GLU A 60 -4.19 5.17 5.59
N ASP A 61 -5.20 4.36 5.27
CA ASP A 61 -5.83 3.50 6.27
C ASP A 61 -4.89 2.33 6.62
N LYS A 62 -4.06 2.57 7.63
CA LYS A 62 -3.07 1.60 8.12
C LYS A 62 -3.71 0.28 8.54
N ASN A 63 -4.91 0.31 9.12
CA ASN A 63 -5.60 -0.88 9.59
C ASN A 63 -6.15 -1.70 8.42
N ALA A 64 -6.74 -1.03 7.42
CA ALA A 64 -7.21 -1.71 6.22
C ALA A 64 -6.05 -2.37 5.46
N ILE A 65 -4.93 -1.65 5.29
CA ILE A 65 -3.72 -2.19 4.64
C ILE A 65 -3.15 -3.38 5.42
N ALA A 66 -2.99 -3.25 6.74
CA ALA A 66 -2.49 -4.35 7.57
C ALA A 66 -3.42 -5.58 7.46
N SER A 67 -4.73 -5.37 7.50
CA SER A 67 -5.72 -6.44 7.35
C SER A 67 -5.62 -7.12 5.99
N TYR A 68 -5.40 -6.37 4.92
CA TYR A 68 -5.22 -6.91 3.58
C TYR A 68 -3.92 -7.73 3.46
N LEU A 69 -2.81 -7.23 3.98
CA LEU A 69 -1.54 -7.95 4.01
C LEU A 69 -1.64 -9.25 4.82
N THR A 70 -2.29 -9.21 5.99
CA THR A 70 -2.56 -10.43 6.78
C THR A 70 -3.41 -11.43 6.01
N LYS A 71 -4.44 -10.97 5.28
CA LYS A 71 -5.25 -11.85 4.42
C LYS A 71 -4.40 -12.55 3.36
N ILE A 72 -3.49 -11.83 2.70
CA ILE A 72 -2.57 -12.43 1.71
C ILE A 72 -1.72 -13.52 2.37
N VAL A 73 -1.06 -13.21 3.48
CA VAL A 73 -0.15 -14.15 4.19
C VAL A 73 -0.89 -15.38 4.70
N SER A 74 -2.14 -15.22 5.16
CA SER A 74 -2.99 -16.34 5.61
C SER A 74 -3.67 -17.12 4.49
N SER A 75 -3.65 -16.61 3.26
CA SER A 75 -4.31 -17.23 2.11
C SER A 75 -3.42 -18.32 1.51
N GLY A 76 -4.01 -19.46 1.18
CA GLY A 76 -3.30 -20.55 0.50
C GLY A 76 -2.91 -20.26 -0.95
N LEU A 77 -3.41 -19.17 -1.56
CA LEU A 77 -3.07 -18.73 -2.93
C LEU A 77 -3.05 -19.86 -3.99
N THR A 78 -3.94 -20.84 -3.86
CA THR A 78 -3.88 -22.15 -4.54
C THR A 78 -4.05 -22.11 -6.07
N TRP A 79 -4.25 -20.92 -6.65
CA TRP A 79 -4.35 -20.70 -8.09
C TRP A 79 -3.03 -20.23 -8.72
N LEU A 80 -2.01 -19.96 -7.90
CA LEU A 80 -0.65 -19.61 -8.33
C LEU A 80 0.28 -20.83 -8.25
N SER A 81 1.42 -20.77 -8.93
CA SER A 81 2.47 -21.79 -8.78
C SER A 81 3.12 -21.72 -7.39
N GLU A 82 3.81 -22.78 -6.96
CA GLU A 82 4.45 -22.80 -5.64
C GLU A 82 5.51 -21.69 -5.49
N GLU A 83 6.25 -21.41 -6.56
CA GLU A 83 7.26 -20.35 -6.59
C GLU A 83 6.62 -18.96 -6.45
N GLU A 84 5.51 -18.73 -7.16
CA GLU A 84 4.75 -17.49 -7.09
C GLU A 84 4.11 -17.28 -5.72
N GLN A 85 3.61 -18.36 -5.08
CA GLN A 85 3.03 -18.31 -3.74
C GLN A 85 4.09 -17.84 -2.73
N VAL A 86 5.28 -18.46 -2.75
CA VAL A 86 6.40 -18.11 -1.88
C VAL A 86 6.80 -16.65 -2.06
N GLU A 87 6.95 -16.18 -3.30
CA GLU A 87 7.33 -14.79 -3.57
C GLU A 87 6.29 -13.79 -3.04
N VAL A 88 4.99 -14.06 -3.28
CA VAL A 88 3.91 -13.17 -2.82
C VAL A 88 3.84 -13.14 -1.29
N TRP A 89 3.95 -14.29 -0.62
CA TRP A 89 3.93 -14.35 0.84
C TRP A 89 5.14 -13.63 1.47
N GLU A 90 6.32 -13.80 0.89
CA GLU A 90 7.55 -13.12 1.33
C GLU A 90 7.38 -11.60 1.23
N GLN A 91 6.98 -11.10 0.05
CA GLN A 91 6.77 -9.67 -0.15
C GLN A 91 5.67 -9.11 0.77
N ALA A 92 4.55 -9.81 0.94
CA ALA A 92 3.49 -9.38 1.84
C ALA A 92 3.95 -9.33 3.30
N SER A 93 4.73 -10.33 3.74
CA SER A 93 5.29 -10.41 5.09
C SER A 93 6.31 -9.29 5.34
N ILE A 94 7.13 -8.95 4.35
CA ILE A 94 8.04 -7.78 4.42
C ILE A 94 7.22 -6.51 4.62
N ARG A 95 6.19 -6.25 3.80
CA ARG A 95 5.37 -5.02 3.92
C ARG A 95 4.63 -4.93 5.24
N LEU A 96 4.12 -6.06 5.74
CA LEU A 96 3.47 -6.12 7.05
C LEU A 96 4.47 -5.79 8.16
N SER A 97 5.69 -6.34 8.07
CA SER A 97 6.76 -6.13 9.04
C SER A 97 7.25 -4.69 9.08
N GLU A 98 7.48 -4.06 7.91
CA GLU A 98 7.86 -2.65 7.77
C GLU A 98 6.87 -1.71 8.48
N ARG A 99 5.59 -2.08 8.49
CA ARG A 99 4.48 -1.30 9.09
C ARG A 99 4.23 -1.60 10.57
N SER A 100 4.66 -2.76 11.06
CA SER A 100 4.38 -3.24 12.43
C SER A 100 5.17 -2.52 13.53
N GLY A 101 6.15 -1.68 13.17
CA GLY A 101 6.96 -0.89 14.10
C GLY A 101 7.91 -1.70 15.01
N ARG A 102 7.98 -3.04 14.83
CA ARG A 102 8.76 -3.94 15.68
C ARG A 102 10.04 -4.50 15.02
N ASN A 103 10.21 -4.35 13.70
CA ASN A 103 11.47 -4.73 13.05
C ASN A 103 12.47 -3.57 13.10
N GLY A 104 13.71 -3.91 13.50
CA GLY A 104 14.85 -3.00 13.48
C GLY A 104 14.97 -2.35 12.10
N MET A 105 14.98 -1.02 12.09
CA MET A 105 15.14 -0.24 10.87
C MET A 105 16.35 -0.79 10.08
N PRO A 106 16.18 -1.21 8.81
CA PRO A 106 17.35 -1.49 7.97
C PRO A 106 18.21 -0.22 7.90
N ALA A 107 19.51 -0.39 7.68
CA ALA A 107 20.44 0.74 7.61
C ALA A 107 19.92 1.79 6.61
N GLN A 108 19.58 2.98 7.12
CA GLN A 108 19.06 4.07 6.31
C GLN A 108 20.18 5.07 6.03
N THR A 109 20.66 5.11 4.79
CA THR A 109 21.58 6.17 4.33
C THR A 109 20.78 7.41 3.98
N ARG A 110 21.15 8.56 4.53
CA ARG A 110 20.58 9.87 4.22
C ARG A 110 21.68 10.82 3.75
N THR A 111 21.39 11.63 2.75
CA THR A 111 22.28 12.68 2.24
C THR A 111 21.72 14.02 2.64
N PHE A 112 22.54 14.86 3.27
CA PHE A 112 22.18 16.21 3.66
C PHE A 112 23.09 17.20 2.92
N THR A 113 22.51 18.29 2.39
CA THR A 113 23.27 19.42 1.86
C THR A 113 23.41 20.46 2.97
N ILE A 114 24.64 20.81 3.34
CA ILE A 114 24.93 21.82 4.37
C ILE A 114 25.35 23.13 3.64
N PRO A 115 24.80 24.31 4.03
CA PRO A 115 25.15 25.60 3.43
C PRO A 115 26.58 26.06 3.75
#